data_AF-A0A9X7Z8M0-F1
#
_entry.id   AF-A0A9X7Z8M0-F1
#
_cell.length_a   1.000
_cell.length_b   1.000
_cell.length_c   1.000
_cell.angle_alpha   90.00
_cell.angle_beta   90.00
_cell.angle_gamma   90.00
#
_symmetry.space_group_name_H-M   'P 1'
#
loop_
_entity.id
_entity.type
_entity.pdbx_description
1 polymer ?
#
loop_
_entity_poly.entity_id
_entity_poly.type
_entity_poly.pdbx_seq_one_letter_code
_entity_poly.pdbx_strand_id
1 'polypeptide(L)'
;MSWDNDFSVAKKLLSQGLFLAANSMFVQLEERIDEQSDKSMIGVLYDELGKIHRSNFANYKKSIEYFQHAIEYTNNKDETVRYTVHLASAYRKMSEFDTCYRYLMGLVGDLHEISHQTKGVLFANLSAIQGINGFYAQAITSTEYSKQFYSNTGAPFPEYALFNNRGLANLELGAYDKAEYDLKKSMELVGTDFIEPLSELGRLCLLQNRLSESIEYAERALDVIWSSIINYNKEEVARLCHLLAHISVQVGQVDLAMRLGEKAQVLFGQLGMWRQWQNLESQLEQWSEEPQQPLYGEDYSLVSLDRIRHFLVGLEALNLQELNSKKVSSLLDVRSYYVQLFSAELGLTEKEVNDLILASRFADYGLTALESEVVMNPTRSQVAFEQYKHHPSLGVKMVKALGLSDAIAEIIANHHENYDGSGYEMAKKGNEISYLGRVFRIVDYYTNGVVMDDRSHFEVMEDMFSKRGTVFDPVLLDSFTKMHYVE
;
A
#
# COMPACT_ATOMS: atom_id res chain seq x y z
N MET A 1 -0.49 -27.93 -21.16
CA MET A 1 0.44 -27.02 -21.85
C MET A 1 1.86 -27.32 -21.36
N SER A 2 2.90 -26.90 -22.08
CA SER A 2 4.29 -27.05 -21.60
C SER A 2 4.57 -26.08 -20.45
N TRP A 3 5.53 -26.41 -19.57
CA TRP A 3 5.93 -25.56 -18.45
C TRP A 3 6.30 -24.15 -18.91
N ASP A 4 7.06 -24.01 -20.00
CA ASP A 4 7.47 -22.71 -20.56
C ASP A 4 6.29 -21.85 -21.02
N ASN A 5 5.28 -22.47 -21.63
CA ASN A 5 4.09 -21.76 -22.09
C ASN A 5 3.30 -21.22 -20.90
N ASP A 6 3.06 -22.06 -19.89
CA ASP A 6 2.36 -21.67 -18.67
C ASP A 6 3.13 -20.58 -17.91
N PHE A 7 4.47 -20.67 -17.87
CA PHE A 7 5.32 -19.64 -17.28
C PHE A 7 5.19 -18.30 -18.01
N SER A 8 5.20 -18.32 -19.35
CA SER A 8 5.00 -17.13 -20.17
C SER A 8 3.62 -16.48 -19.94
N VAL A 9 2.58 -17.30 -19.87
CA VAL A 9 1.22 -16.85 -19.55
C VAL A 9 1.15 -16.22 -18.16
N ALA A 10 1.74 -16.85 -17.14
CA ALA A 10 1.79 -16.32 -15.79
C ALA A 10 2.52 -14.96 -15.72
N LYS A 11 3.63 -14.80 -16.44
CA LYS A 11 4.33 -13.52 -16.57
C LYS A 11 3.49 -12.45 -17.27
N LYS A 12 2.71 -12.81 -18.29
CA LYS A 12 1.81 -11.89 -19.00
C LYS A 12 0.68 -11.42 -18.08
N LEU A 13 0.05 -12.33 -17.33
CA LEU A 13 -0.94 -11.97 -16.29
C LEU A 13 -0.33 -11.01 -15.26
N LEU A 14 0.86 -11.32 -14.76
CA LEU A 14 1.53 -10.47 -13.78
C LEU A 14 1.82 -9.07 -14.36
N SER A 15 2.25 -8.97 -15.62
CA SER A 15 2.49 -7.67 -16.27
C SER A 15 1.21 -6.84 -16.50
N GLN A 16 0.05 -7.50 -16.56
CA GLN A 16 -1.27 -6.85 -16.61
C GLN A 16 -1.79 -6.49 -15.21
N GLY A 17 -1.04 -6.79 -14.15
CA GLY A 17 -1.44 -6.55 -12.77
C GLY A 17 -2.26 -7.67 -12.13
N LEU A 18 -2.59 -8.75 -12.86
CA LEU A 18 -3.44 -9.84 -12.37
C LEU A 18 -2.65 -10.83 -11.49
N PHE A 19 -2.10 -10.31 -10.39
CA PHE A 19 -1.15 -11.03 -9.56
C PHE A 19 -1.75 -12.25 -8.86
N LEU A 20 -3.06 -12.27 -8.54
CA LEU A 20 -3.68 -13.46 -7.93
C LEU A 20 -3.72 -14.63 -8.91
N ALA A 21 -4.06 -14.36 -10.17
CA ALA A 21 -4.07 -15.36 -11.24
C ALA A 21 -2.64 -15.83 -11.56
N ALA A 22 -1.71 -14.89 -11.71
CA ALA A 22 -0.30 -15.20 -11.91
C ALA A 22 0.28 -16.05 -10.77
N ASN A 23 -0.05 -15.72 -9.51
CA ASN A 23 0.38 -16.49 -8.35
C ASN A 23 -0.12 -17.94 -8.40
N SER A 24 -1.41 -18.17 -8.66
CA SER A 24 -1.94 -19.53 -8.78
C SER A 24 -1.27 -20.32 -9.90
N MET A 25 -0.94 -19.68 -11.03
CA MET A 25 -0.18 -20.34 -12.10
C MET A 25 1.26 -20.66 -11.70
N PHE A 26 1.96 -19.74 -11.04
CA PHE A 26 3.32 -19.96 -10.57
C PHE A 26 3.39 -21.07 -9.52
N VAL A 27 2.41 -21.19 -8.62
CA VAL A 27 2.32 -22.30 -7.66
C VAL A 27 2.12 -23.64 -8.38
N GLN A 28 1.25 -23.71 -9.40
CA GLN A 28 1.11 -24.93 -10.22
C GLN A 28 2.38 -25.27 -11.03
N LEU A 29 3.18 -24.26 -11.40
CA LEU A 29 4.49 -24.48 -12.04
C LEU A 29 5.51 -25.00 -11.04
N GLU A 30 5.50 -24.50 -9.81
CA GLU A 30 6.35 -24.97 -8.69
C GLU A 30 6.13 -26.46 -8.42
N GLU A 31 4.87 -26.91 -8.38
CA GLU A 31 4.51 -28.33 -8.16
C GLU A 31 4.99 -29.29 -9.27
N ARG A 32 5.33 -28.76 -10.45
CA ARG A 32 5.77 -29.53 -11.62
C ARG A 32 7.29 -29.52 -11.83
N ILE A 33 8.04 -28.87 -10.94
CA ILE A 33 9.51 -28.86 -11.01
C ILE A 33 10.05 -30.27 -10.79
N ASP A 34 10.96 -30.69 -11.67
CA ASP A 34 11.66 -31.96 -11.60
C ASP A 34 13.17 -31.80 -11.85
N GLU A 35 13.91 -32.91 -11.83
CA GLU A 35 15.37 -32.92 -12.03
C GLU A 35 15.82 -32.44 -13.43
N GLN A 36 14.91 -32.44 -14.42
CA GLN A 36 15.21 -32.04 -15.81
C GLN A 36 14.90 -30.55 -16.07
N SER A 37 14.23 -29.89 -15.13
CA SER A 37 13.82 -28.50 -15.22
C SER A 37 15.03 -27.54 -15.24
N ASP A 38 14.95 -26.48 -16.04
CA ASP A 38 16.02 -25.48 -16.13
C ASP A 38 16.15 -24.70 -14.82
N LYS A 39 17.28 -24.88 -14.12
CA LYS A 39 17.60 -24.19 -12.87
C LYS A 39 17.52 -22.68 -12.96
N SER A 40 17.92 -22.10 -14.09
CA SER A 40 17.82 -20.65 -14.31
C SER A 40 16.36 -20.19 -14.26
N MET A 41 15.48 -20.90 -14.96
CA MET A 41 14.05 -20.62 -14.99
C MET A 41 13.38 -20.84 -13.63
N ILE A 42 13.82 -21.85 -12.87
CA ILE A 42 13.38 -22.06 -11.47
C ILE A 42 13.76 -20.87 -10.59
N GLY A 43 14.99 -20.35 -10.74
CA GLY A 43 15.43 -19.15 -10.01
C GLY A 43 14.54 -17.94 -10.30
N VAL A 44 14.18 -17.72 -11.56
CA VAL A 44 13.26 -16.64 -11.96
C VAL A 44 11.85 -16.87 -11.40
N LEU A 45 11.31 -18.10 -11.46
CA LEU A 45 10.01 -18.45 -10.88
C LEU A 45 9.93 -18.06 -9.41
N TYR A 46 10.92 -18.48 -8.62
CA TYR A 46 10.97 -18.19 -7.20
C TYR A 46 11.13 -16.69 -6.91
N ASP A 47 11.89 -15.96 -7.72
CA ASP A 47 11.99 -14.51 -7.59
C ASP A 47 10.63 -13.81 -7.84
N GLU A 48 9.85 -14.29 -8.81
CA GLU A 48 8.50 -13.75 -9.08
C GLU A 48 7.51 -14.07 -7.96
N LEU A 49 7.49 -15.31 -7.47
CA LEU A 49 6.69 -15.70 -6.29
C LEU A 49 7.07 -14.84 -5.08
N GLY A 50 8.37 -14.66 -4.83
CA GLY A 50 8.86 -13.81 -3.75
C GLY A 50 8.37 -12.36 -3.88
N LYS A 51 8.42 -11.76 -5.08
CA LYS A 51 7.93 -10.40 -5.33
C LYS A 51 6.43 -10.27 -5.07
N ILE A 52 5.63 -11.23 -5.53
CA ILE A 52 4.17 -11.24 -5.36
C ILE A 52 3.83 -11.36 -3.87
N HIS A 53 4.43 -12.32 -3.16
CA HIS A 53 4.18 -12.51 -1.72
C HIS A 53 4.61 -11.30 -0.89
N ARG A 54 5.71 -10.63 -1.25
CA ARG A 54 6.17 -9.42 -0.57
C ARG A 54 5.28 -8.21 -0.86
N SER A 55 4.91 -7.98 -2.12
CA SER A 55 4.31 -6.71 -2.55
C SER A 55 2.79 -6.72 -2.50
N ASN A 56 2.16 -7.87 -2.72
CA ASN A 56 0.71 -7.96 -2.90
C ASN A 56 0.01 -8.67 -1.73
N PHE A 57 0.63 -9.72 -1.17
CA PHE A 57 0.04 -10.45 -0.04
C PHE A 57 0.54 -9.97 1.33
N ALA A 58 1.58 -9.12 1.37
CA ALA A 58 2.31 -8.76 2.59
C ALA A 58 2.77 -10.00 3.42
N ASN A 59 2.99 -11.14 2.76
CA ASN A 59 3.48 -12.37 3.39
C ASN A 59 5.00 -12.42 3.29
N TYR A 60 5.65 -11.62 4.15
CA TYR A 60 7.10 -11.42 4.09
C TYR A 60 7.89 -12.69 4.39
N LYS A 61 7.40 -13.54 5.30
CA LYS A 61 8.06 -14.82 5.63
C LYS A 61 8.13 -15.74 4.40
N LYS A 62 7.00 -15.93 3.72
CA LYS A 62 6.96 -16.73 2.49
C LYS A 62 7.81 -16.11 1.38
N SER A 63 7.83 -14.78 1.28
CA SER A 63 8.70 -14.10 0.31
C SER A 63 10.19 -14.34 0.56
N ILE A 64 10.62 -14.39 1.82
CA ILE A 64 12.02 -14.69 2.21
C ILE A 64 12.41 -16.09 1.75
N GLU A 65 11.56 -17.10 2.03
CA GLU A 65 11.78 -18.48 1.58
C GLU A 65 11.96 -18.54 0.06
N TYR A 66 11.08 -17.87 -0.68
CA TYR A 66 11.17 -17.83 -2.14
C TYR A 66 12.43 -17.12 -2.65
N PHE A 67 12.82 -15.99 -2.09
CA PHE A 67 14.07 -15.33 -2.52
C PHE A 67 15.32 -16.16 -2.17
N GLN A 68 15.31 -16.89 -1.05
CA GLN A 68 16.38 -17.83 -0.71
C GLN A 68 16.51 -18.93 -1.76
N HIS A 69 15.39 -19.55 -2.16
CA HIS A 69 15.40 -20.52 -3.26
C HIS A 69 15.86 -19.88 -4.58
N ALA A 70 15.39 -18.67 -4.92
CA ALA A 70 15.85 -17.99 -6.13
C ALA A 70 17.39 -17.84 -6.18
N ILE A 71 18.01 -17.54 -5.04
CA ILE A 71 19.48 -17.43 -4.89
C ILE A 71 20.16 -18.80 -5.04
N GLU A 72 19.59 -19.87 -4.48
CA GLU A 72 20.13 -21.23 -4.57
C GLU A 72 20.16 -21.78 -6.00
N TYR A 73 19.20 -21.37 -6.83
CA TYR A 73 19.03 -21.88 -8.20
C TYR A 73 19.75 -21.06 -9.28
N THR A 74 20.32 -19.89 -8.95
CA THR A 74 21.09 -19.07 -9.90
C THR A 74 22.61 -19.25 -9.75
N ASN A 75 23.30 -19.28 -10.89
CA ASN A 75 24.76 -19.18 -10.97
C ASN A 75 25.24 -17.84 -11.56
N ASN A 76 24.31 -16.94 -11.89
CA ASN A 76 24.60 -15.65 -12.49
C ASN A 76 24.79 -14.60 -11.39
N LYS A 77 25.97 -13.97 -11.34
CA LYS A 77 26.31 -12.98 -10.31
C LYS A 77 25.35 -11.78 -10.27
N ASP A 78 24.88 -11.32 -11.42
CA ASP A 78 23.89 -10.23 -11.48
C ASP A 78 22.55 -10.66 -10.88
N GLU A 79 22.08 -11.88 -11.16
CA GLU A 79 20.86 -12.43 -10.57
C GLU A 79 21.00 -12.64 -9.07
N THR A 80 22.11 -13.23 -8.61
CA THR A 80 22.40 -13.42 -7.18
C THR A 80 22.27 -12.10 -6.41
N VAL A 81 22.84 -11.03 -6.95
CA VAL A 81 22.77 -9.69 -6.32
C VAL A 81 21.35 -9.16 -6.33
N ARG A 82 20.63 -9.26 -7.47
CA ARG A 82 19.22 -8.81 -7.54
C ARG A 82 18.31 -9.57 -6.56
N TYR A 83 18.41 -10.89 -6.51
CA TYR A 83 17.59 -11.71 -5.61
C TYR A 83 17.95 -11.43 -4.15
N THR A 84 19.24 -11.21 -3.83
CA THR A 84 19.66 -10.81 -2.48
C THR A 84 19.15 -9.41 -2.11
N VAL A 85 19.08 -8.47 -3.06
CA VAL A 85 18.44 -7.16 -2.85
C VAL A 85 16.94 -7.33 -2.57
N HIS A 86 16.24 -8.21 -3.29
CA HIS A 86 14.83 -8.49 -3.03
C HIS A 86 14.61 -9.14 -1.66
N LEU A 87 15.47 -10.10 -1.28
CA LEU A 87 15.51 -10.69 0.05
C LEU A 87 15.71 -9.63 1.14
N ALA A 88 16.70 -8.76 0.98
CA ALA A 88 16.95 -7.66 1.91
C ALA A 88 15.75 -6.71 2.00
N SER A 89 15.05 -6.45 0.88
CA SER A 89 13.82 -5.65 0.86
C SER A 89 12.67 -6.31 1.63
N ALA A 90 12.57 -7.65 1.62
CA ALA A 90 11.61 -8.37 2.46
C ALA A 90 11.89 -8.19 3.96
N TYR A 91 13.16 -8.31 4.38
CA TYR A 91 13.57 -8.01 5.75
C TYR A 91 13.28 -6.55 6.14
N ARG A 92 13.52 -5.59 5.23
CA ARG A 92 13.15 -4.18 5.45
C ARG A 92 11.66 -4.03 5.72
N LYS A 93 10.79 -4.71 4.98
CA LYS A 93 9.33 -4.68 5.19
C LYS A 93 8.88 -5.35 6.48
N MET A 94 9.68 -6.26 7.04
CA MET A 94 9.50 -6.81 8.40
C MET A 94 10.09 -5.92 9.50
N SER A 95 10.62 -4.75 9.14
CA SER A 95 11.31 -3.85 10.08
C SER A 95 12.62 -4.41 10.64
N GLU A 96 13.18 -5.45 10.00
CA GLU A 96 14.49 -6.01 10.34
C GLU A 96 15.61 -5.23 9.62
N PHE A 97 15.74 -3.95 9.96
CA PHE A 97 16.60 -3.02 9.24
C PHE A 97 18.09 -3.38 9.29
N ASP A 98 18.59 -3.88 10.42
CA ASP A 98 19.98 -4.34 10.56
C ASP A 98 20.27 -5.61 9.75
N THR A 99 19.28 -6.51 9.63
CA THR A 99 19.40 -7.70 8.77
C THR A 99 19.46 -7.27 7.31
N CYS A 100 18.54 -6.40 6.87
CA CYS A 100 18.54 -5.80 5.54
C CYS A 100 19.90 -5.15 5.21
N TYR A 101 20.41 -4.29 6.10
CA TYR A 101 21.69 -3.61 5.94
C TYR A 101 22.85 -4.59 5.79
N ARG A 102 22.92 -5.64 6.61
CA ARG A 102 23.98 -6.66 6.54
C ARG A 102 23.98 -7.41 5.22
N TYR A 103 22.81 -7.80 4.70
CA TYR A 103 22.71 -8.44 3.38
C TYR A 103 23.22 -7.52 2.28
N LEU A 104 22.77 -6.25 2.25
CA LEU A 104 23.19 -5.30 1.21
C LEU A 104 24.68 -4.96 1.29
N MET A 105 25.21 -4.72 2.50
CA MET A 105 26.64 -4.45 2.69
C MET A 105 27.52 -5.65 2.33
N GLY A 106 27.06 -6.87 2.56
CA GLY A 106 27.78 -8.08 2.17
C GLY A 106 28.05 -8.16 0.66
N LEU A 107 27.18 -7.57 -0.16
CA LEU A 107 27.31 -7.54 -1.62
C LEU A 107 28.36 -6.53 -2.11
N VAL A 108 28.75 -5.55 -1.30
CA VAL A 108 29.71 -4.49 -1.68
C VAL A 108 31.15 -5.04 -1.82
N GLY A 109 31.44 -6.19 -1.21
CA GLY A 109 32.78 -6.79 -1.21
C GLY A 109 33.25 -7.35 -2.55
N ASP A 110 32.35 -7.80 -3.44
CA ASP A 110 32.68 -8.39 -4.75
C ASP A 110 31.86 -7.73 -5.87
N LEU A 111 32.29 -6.53 -6.30
CA LEU A 111 31.63 -5.77 -7.35
C LEU A 111 32.26 -5.94 -8.73
N HIS A 112 33.39 -6.64 -8.88
CA HIS A 112 34.18 -6.58 -10.12
C HIS A 112 33.49 -7.25 -11.31
N GLU A 113 32.63 -8.24 -11.07
CA GLU A 113 31.99 -9.06 -12.11
C GLU A 113 30.47 -8.83 -12.26
N ILE A 114 29.95 -7.74 -11.69
CA ILE A 114 28.52 -7.38 -11.76
C ILE A 114 28.32 -6.22 -12.73
N SER A 115 27.22 -6.22 -13.49
CA SER A 115 26.88 -5.12 -14.40
C SER A 115 26.72 -3.77 -13.67
N HIS A 116 26.92 -2.67 -14.41
CA HIS A 116 26.66 -1.33 -13.89
C HIS A 116 25.20 -1.15 -13.46
N GLN A 117 24.25 -1.73 -14.17
CA GLN A 117 22.83 -1.63 -13.81
C GLN A 117 22.56 -2.23 -12.43
N THR A 118 23.06 -3.44 -12.18
CA THR A 118 22.86 -4.13 -10.90
C THR A 118 23.59 -3.44 -9.75
N LYS A 119 24.77 -2.84 -9.99
CA LYS A 119 25.42 -1.95 -9.02
C LYS A 119 24.55 -0.74 -8.70
N GLY A 120 23.95 -0.11 -9.72
CA GLY A 120 23.00 0.99 -9.55
C GLY A 120 21.85 0.61 -8.63
N VAL A 121 21.23 -0.55 -8.85
CA VAL A 121 20.15 -1.10 -8.01
C VAL A 121 20.62 -1.34 -6.57
N LEU A 122 21.78 -1.96 -6.38
CA LEU A 122 22.35 -2.25 -5.06
C LEU A 122 22.54 -0.96 -4.25
N PHE A 123 23.24 0.02 -4.83
CA PHE A 123 23.54 1.28 -4.12
C PHE A 123 22.29 2.14 -3.89
N ALA A 124 21.29 2.07 -4.76
CA ALA A 124 19.99 2.73 -4.51
C ALA A 124 19.32 2.16 -3.25
N ASN A 125 19.23 0.83 -3.14
CA ASN A 125 18.65 0.18 -1.97
C ASN A 125 19.51 0.37 -0.71
N LEU A 126 20.84 0.37 -0.86
CA LEU A 126 21.76 0.61 0.23
C LEU A 126 21.61 2.03 0.79
N SER A 127 21.44 3.04 -0.07
CA SER A 127 21.20 4.41 0.36
C SER A 127 19.95 4.55 1.23
N ALA A 128 18.86 3.87 0.85
CA ALA A 128 17.60 3.89 1.61
C ALA A 128 17.79 3.29 3.01
N ILE A 129 18.38 2.09 3.11
CA ILE A 129 18.56 1.44 4.42
C ILE A 129 19.60 2.15 5.29
N GLN A 130 20.64 2.74 4.70
CA GLN A 130 21.60 3.57 5.42
C GLN A 130 20.93 4.79 6.04
N GLY A 131 20.00 5.44 5.32
CA GLY A 131 19.19 6.52 5.87
C GLY A 131 18.38 6.09 7.08
N ILE A 132 17.65 4.98 6.96
CA ILE A 132 16.86 4.37 8.06
C ILE A 132 17.75 4.06 9.28
N ASN A 133 18.95 3.52 9.07
CA ASN A 133 19.90 3.19 10.13
C ASN A 133 20.71 4.40 10.65
N GLY A 134 20.43 5.61 10.16
CA GLY A 134 21.08 6.85 10.59
C GLY A 134 22.51 7.04 10.09
N PHE A 135 22.92 6.30 9.05
CA PHE A 135 24.20 6.47 8.37
C PHE A 135 24.08 7.50 7.23
N TYR A 136 23.60 8.71 7.54
CA TYR A 136 23.19 9.70 6.53
C TYR A 136 24.29 10.09 5.53
N ALA A 137 25.54 10.29 5.98
CA ALA A 137 26.66 10.59 5.09
C ALA A 137 26.97 9.44 4.11
N GLN A 138 26.82 8.19 4.59
CA GLN A 138 26.97 7.01 3.73
C GLN A 138 25.80 6.90 2.76
N ALA A 139 24.58 7.19 3.21
CA ALA A 139 23.39 7.21 2.37
C ALA A 139 23.58 8.16 1.17
N ILE A 140 24.02 9.40 1.42
CA ILE A 140 24.35 10.38 0.38
C ILE A 140 25.41 9.81 -0.57
N THR A 141 26.49 9.23 -0.04
CA THR A 141 27.56 8.65 -0.87
C THR A 141 27.03 7.51 -1.76
N SER A 142 26.18 6.63 -1.22
CA SER A 142 25.54 5.56 -1.96
C SER A 142 24.60 6.08 -3.05
N THR A 143 23.89 7.20 -2.82
CA THR A 143 23.07 7.82 -3.90
C THR A 143 23.94 8.28 -5.08
N GLU A 144 25.11 8.86 -4.82
CA GLU A 144 26.04 9.28 -5.87
C GLU A 144 26.60 8.08 -6.65
N TYR A 145 27.00 7.02 -5.96
CA TYR A 145 27.45 5.79 -6.62
C TYR A 145 26.35 5.18 -7.49
N SER A 146 25.12 5.09 -6.98
CA SER A 146 23.98 4.60 -7.74
C SER A 146 23.78 5.40 -9.02
N LYS A 147 23.76 6.73 -8.91
CA LYS A 147 23.61 7.64 -10.05
C LYS A 147 24.73 7.49 -11.07
N GLN A 148 25.98 7.38 -10.62
CA GLN A 148 27.13 7.18 -11.50
C GLN A 148 27.02 5.87 -12.28
N PHE A 149 26.62 4.79 -11.62
CA PHE A 149 26.45 3.49 -12.27
C PHE A 149 25.33 3.49 -13.30
N TYR A 150 24.18 4.10 -13.01
CA TYR A 150 23.10 4.23 -13.99
C TYR A 150 23.46 5.17 -15.15
N SER A 151 24.20 6.25 -14.89
CA SER A 151 24.66 7.15 -15.96
C SER A 151 25.51 6.43 -17.00
N ASN A 152 26.23 5.37 -16.60
CA ASN A 152 27.05 4.55 -17.50
C ASN A 152 26.24 3.54 -18.34
N THR A 153 24.97 3.27 -18.00
CA THR A 153 24.14 2.29 -18.74
C THR A 153 23.25 2.95 -19.78
N GLY A 154 22.93 4.24 -19.63
CA GLY A 154 21.90 4.91 -20.44
C GLY A 154 20.48 4.38 -20.21
N ALA A 155 20.29 3.49 -19.23
CA ALA A 155 19.00 2.91 -18.90
C ALA A 155 18.20 3.87 -18.00
N PRO A 156 16.87 3.89 -18.12
CA PRO A 156 16.03 4.59 -17.16
C PRO A 156 16.25 4.02 -15.75
N PHE A 157 16.35 4.90 -14.78
CA PHE A 157 16.53 4.56 -13.37
C PHE A 157 15.60 5.41 -12.50
N PRO A 158 15.27 4.97 -11.27
CA PRO A 158 14.35 5.71 -10.41
C PRO A 158 15.06 6.93 -9.80
N GLU A 159 15.31 7.94 -10.62
CA GLU A 159 16.03 9.15 -10.24
C GLU A 159 15.35 9.88 -9.07
N TYR A 160 14.01 9.87 -9.05
CA TYR A 160 13.22 10.41 -7.96
C TYR A 160 13.57 9.79 -6.60
N ALA A 161 13.82 8.49 -6.55
CA ALA A 161 14.09 7.77 -5.31
C ALA A 161 15.48 8.13 -4.76
N LEU A 162 16.45 8.36 -5.64
CA LEU A 162 17.78 8.82 -5.23
C LEU A 162 17.73 10.24 -4.68
N PHE A 163 17.00 11.14 -5.33
CA PHE A 163 16.76 12.49 -4.82
C PHE A 163 16.03 12.45 -3.47
N ASN A 164 14.99 11.63 -3.33
CA ASN A 164 14.28 11.46 -2.06
C ASN A 164 15.22 10.99 -0.94
N ASN A 165 15.96 9.90 -1.16
CA ASN A 165 16.88 9.36 -0.16
C ASN A 165 17.96 10.37 0.25
N ARG A 166 18.51 11.11 -0.72
CA ARG A 166 19.52 12.15 -0.46
C ARG A 166 18.93 13.33 0.27
N GLY A 167 17.72 13.76 -0.10
CA GLY A 167 16.97 14.82 0.54
C GLY A 167 16.66 14.51 2.00
N LEU A 168 16.18 13.31 2.29
CA LEU A 168 15.95 12.83 3.65
C LEU A 168 17.25 12.80 4.47
N ALA A 169 18.35 12.28 3.92
CA ALA A 169 19.63 12.27 4.60
C ALA A 169 20.16 13.69 4.88
N ASN A 170 20.00 14.63 3.93
CA ASN A 170 20.36 16.03 4.12
C ASN A 170 19.49 16.72 5.19
N LEU A 171 18.19 16.41 5.22
CA LEU A 171 17.26 16.93 6.22
C LEU A 171 17.71 16.55 7.63
N GLU A 172 18.02 15.28 7.84
CA GLU A 172 18.50 14.76 9.13
C GLU A 172 19.89 15.30 9.53
N LEU A 173 20.71 15.73 8.56
CA LEU A 173 22.00 16.41 8.80
C LEU A 173 21.87 17.92 9.02
N GLY A 174 20.66 18.49 8.97
CA GLY A 174 20.43 19.94 9.08
C GLY A 174 20.84 20.74 7.85
N ALA A 175 21.13 20.09 6.72
CA ALA A 175 21.49 20.74 5.46
C ALA A 175 20.23 21.14 4.68
N TYR A 176 19.40 22.02 5.26
CA TYR A 176 18.05 22.31 4.80
C TYR A 176 17.96 22.77 3.34
N ASP A 177 18.87 23.63 2.87
CA ASP A 177 18.85 24.09 1.47
C ASP A 177 19.04 22.94 0.47
N LYS A 178 19.90 21.97 0.81
CA LYS A 178 20.14 20.78 -0.03
C LYS A 178 18.96 19.81 0.06
N ALA A 179 18.41 19.64 1.26
CA ALA A 179 17.25 18.80 1.49
C ALA A 179 16.04 19.30 0.69
N GLU A 180 15.75 20.61 0.75
CA GLU A 180 14.64 21.23 0.02
C GLU A 180 14.79 21.08 -1.49
N TYR A 181 16.00 21.32 -2.03
CA TYR A 181 16.28 21.11 -3.45
C TYR A 181 16.01 19.67 -3.88
N ASP A 182 16.55 18.71 -3.13
CA ASP A 182 16.44 17.29 -3.46
C ASP A 182 14.99 16.78 -3.36
N LEU A 183 14.26 17.14 -2.30
CA LEU A 183 12.86 16.74 -2.12
C LEU A 183 11.94 17.37 -3.18
N LYS A 184 12.12 18.66 -3.50
CA LYS A 184 11.40 19.30 -4.61
C LYS A 184 11.70 18.61 -5.93
N LYS A 185 12.96 18.24 -6.17
CA LYS A 185 13.34 17.54 -7.40
C LYS A 185 12.75 16.15 -7.50
N SER A 186 12.69 15.43 -6.39
CA SER A 186 12.00 14.13 -6.32
C SER A 186 10.51 14.27 -6.67
N MET A 187 9.83 15.24 -6.06
CA MET A 187 8.41 15.52 -6.33
C MET A 187 8.15 15.89 -7.80
N GLU A 188 9.00 16.71 -8.43
CA GLU A 188 8.90 17.04 -9.86
C GLU A 188 8.96 15.80 -10.77
N LEU A 189 9.72 14.78 -10.38
CA LEU A 189 9.96 13.58 -11.19
C LEU A 189 8.84 12.54 -11.05
N VAL A 190 8.16 12.46 -9.90
CA VAL A 190 7.06 11.51 -9.68
C VAL A 190 5.70 12.11 -10.04
N GLY A 191 5.55 13.43 -9.95
CA GLY A 191 4.28 14.12 -10.12
C GLY A 191 3.54 14.31 -8.80
N THR A 192 2.21 14.43 -8.86
CA THR A 192 1.37 14.80 -7.71
C THR A 192 1.13 13.67 -6.71
N ASP A 193 1.40 12.42 -7.06
CA ASP A 193 0.88 11.26 -6.34
C ASP A 193 1.84 10.69 -5.29
N PHE A 194 2.96 11.40 -5.00
CA PHE A 194 4.00 10.91 -4.10
C PHE A 194 4.00 11.68 -2.77
N ILE A 195 3.56 11.00 -1.71
CA ILE A 195 3.27 11.59 -0.39
C ILE A 195 4.54 11.91 0.39
N GLU A 196 5.57 11.05 0.30
CA GLU A 196 6.76 11.15 1.16
C GLU A 196 7.47 12.52 1.03
N PRO A 197 7.82 13.03 -0.18
CA PRO A 197 8.42 14.35 -0.30
C PRO A 197 7.49 15.47 0.16
N LEU A 198 6.17 15.36 0.00
CA LEU A 198 5.22 16.38 0.48
C LEU A 198 5.27 16.48 2.01
N SER A 199 5.17 15.34 2.69
CA SER A 199 5.22 15.30 4.16
C SER A 199 6.56 15.81 4.70
N GLU A 200 7.67 15.47 4.05
CA GLU A 200 9.01 15.87 4.50
C GLU A 200 9.36 17.31 4.12
N LEU A 201 8.84 17.85 3.01
CA LEU A 201 8.89 19.29 2.71
C LEU A 201 8.06 20.09 3.72
N GLY A 202 6.88 19.59 4.09
CA GLY A 202 6.05 20.20 5.13
C GLY A 202 6.77 20.24 6.49
N ARG A 203 7.45 19.16 6.84
CA ARG A 203 8.31 19.07 8.05
C ARG A 203 9.51 20.01 7.95
N LEU A 204 10.20 20.07 6.82
CA LEU A 204 11.33 20.98 6.59
C LEU A 204 10.88 22.45 6.79
N CYS A 205 9.72 22.81 6.23
CA CYS A 205 9.14 24.14 6.39
C CYS A 205 8.86 24.46 7.86
N LEU A 206 8.30 23.51 8.62
CA LEU A 206 8.15 23.65 10.06
C LEU A 206 9.48 23.92 10.75
N LEU A 207 10.50 23.09 10.51
CA LEU A 207 11.83 23.24 11.10
C LEU A 207 12.49 24.60 10.83
N GLN A 208 12.08 25.29 9.76
CA GLN A 208 12.53 26.63 9.40
C GLN A 208 11.52 27.75 9.76
N ASN A 209 10.51 27.46 10.58
CA ASN A 209 9.46 28.39 11.01
C ASN A 209 8.62 28.98 9.84
N ARG A 210 8.42 28.18 8.79
CA ARG A 210 7.59 28.51 7.60
C ARG A 210 6.24 27.80 7.68
N LEU A 211 5.41 28.18 8.67
CA LEU A 211 4.16 27.48 8.99
C LEU A 211 3.17 27.44 7.81
N SER A 212 3.00 28.55 7.10
CA SER A 212 2.03 28.65 6.00
C SER A 212 2.39 27.73 4.83
N GLU A 213 3.68 27.62 4.47
CA GLU A 213 4.16 26.64 3.48
C GLU A 213 4.02 25.20 3.99
N SER A 214 4.25 24.97 5.28
CA SER A 214 4.05 23.63 5.86
C SER A 214 2.60 23.16 5.75
N ILE A 215 1.64 24.03 6.05
CA ILE A 215 0.21 23.75 5.92
C ILE A 215 -0.12 23.40 4.48
N GLU A 216 0.37 24.16 3.50
CA GLU A 216 0.14 23.89 2.08
C GLU A 216 0.64 22.50 1.68
N TYR A 217 1.85 22.12 2.10
CA TYR A 217 2.39 20.78 1.84
C TYR A 217 1.60 19.67 2.54
N ALA A 218 1.17 19.90 3.79
CA ALA A 218 0.38 18.94 4.55
C ALA A 218 -1.01 18.73 3.94
N GLU A 219 -1.66 19.79 3.46
CA GLU A 219 -2.95 19.70 2.78
C GLU A 219 -2.87 18.95 1.45
N ARG A 220 -1.78 19.17 0.69
CA ARG A 220 -1.51 18.40 -0.53
C ARG A 220 -1.25 16.93 -0.21
N ALA A 221 -0.49 16.64 0.85
CA ALA A 221 -0.26 15.27 1.29
C ALA A 221 -1.57 14.58 1.72
N LEU A 222 -2.48 15.30 2.38
CA LEU A 222 -3.81 14.83 2.74
C LEU A 222 -4.66 14.52 1.50
N ASP A 223 -4.65 15.37 0.47
CA ASP A 223 -5.38 15.12 -0.77
C ASP A 223 -4.91 13.86 -1.46
N VAL A 224 -3.59 13.66 -1.53
CA VAL A 224 -3.01 12.46 -2.13
C VAL A 224 -3.39 11.24 -1.30
N ILE A 225 -3.20 11.25 0.02
CA ILE A 225 -3.56 10.09 0.86
C ILE A 225 -5.05 9.75 0.74
N TRP A 226 -5.93 10.75 0.67
CA TRP A 226 -7.37 10.52 0.59
C TRP A 226 -7.80 10.01 -0.79
N SER A 227 -7.24 10.53 -1.87
CA SER A 227 -7.49 10.04 -3.23
C SER A 227 -6.83 8.68 -3.49
N SER A 228 -5.73 8.39 -2.81
CA SER A 228 -4.89 7.20 -2.98
C SER A 228 -5.04 6.18 -1.84
N ILE A 229 -6.19 6.14 -1.16
CA ILE A 229 -6.51 5.19 -0.07
C ILE A 229 -6.18 3.71 -0.42
N ILE A 230 -5.98 3.42 -1.71
CA ILE A 230 -5.57 2.16 -2.33
C ILE A 230 -4.22 1.62 -1.82
N ASN A 231 -3.30 2.45 -1.33
CA ASN A 231 -1.97 2.00 -0.89
C ASN A 231 -1.56 2.68 0.42
N TYR A 232 -2.12 2.21 1.54
CA TYR A 232 -1.80 2.72 2.87
C TYR A 232 -0.35 2.39 3.26
N ASN A 233 0.63 3.17 2.78
CA ASN A 233 1.98 3.05 3.30
C ASN A 233 1.98 3.57 4.75
N LYS A 234 1.95 2.64 5.71
CA LYS A 234 1.91 2.95 7.14
C LYS A 234 3.01 3.93 7.55
N GLU A 235 4.16 3.93 6.86
CA GLU A 235 5.25 4.88 7.10
C GLU A 235 4.88 6.31 6.69
N GLU A 236 4.33 6.50 5.49
CA GLU A 236 3.90 7.81 4.98
C GLU A 236 2.78 8.39 5.85
N VAL A 237 1.85 7.54 6.28
CA VAL A 237 0.78 7.92 7.19
C VAL A 237 1.33 8.29 8.55
N ALA A 238 2.29 7.54 9.10
CA ALA A 238 2.91 7.87 10.38
C ALA A 238 3.58 9.25 10.32
N ARG A 239 4.32 9.53 9.24
CA ARG A 239 4.96 10.82 8.98
C ARG A 239 3.94 11.95 8.81
N LEU A 240 2.86 11.74 8.07
CA LEU A 240 1.81 12.74 7.91
C LEU A 240 1.05 12.99 9.22
N CYS A 241 0.66 11.96 9.97
CA CYS A 241 0.05 12.10 11.30
C CYS A 241 0.95 12.93 12.21
N HIS A 242 2.26 12.64 12.20
CA HIS A 242 3.24 13.41 12.95
C HIS A 242 3.28 14.87 12.50
N LEU A 243 3.41 15.16 11.20
CA LEU A 243 3.37 16.53 10.66
C LEU A 243 2.09 17.28 11.07
N LEU A 244 0.93 16.65 10.93
CA LEU A 244 -0.36 17.25 11.27
C LEU A 244 -0.52 17.46 12.78
N ALA A 245 0.06 16.59 13.61
CA ALA A 245 0.08 16.77 15.05
C ALA A 245 0.79 18.09 15.40
N HIS A 246 1.94 18.36 14.77
CA HIS A 246 2.71 19.59 15.00
C HIS A 246 1.97 20.83 14.54
N ILE A 247 1.45 20.81 13.32
CA ILE A 247 0.63 21.91 12.80
C ILE A 247 -0.52 22.18 13.77
N SER A 248 -1.16 21.13 14.29
CA SER A 248 -2.25 21.23 15.27
C SER A 248 -1.82 21.89 16.58
N VAL A 249 -0.62 21.61 17.09
CA VAL A 249 -0.07 22.32 18.27
C VAL A 249 0.11 23.82 17.96
N GLN A 250 0.70 24.16 16.81
CA GLN A 250 0.99 25.54 16.43
C GLN A 250 -0.28 26.40 16.27
N VAL A 251 -1.38 25.79 15.83
CA VAL A 251 -2.68 26.47 15.69
C VAL A 251 -3.59 26.31 16.92
N GLY A 252 -3.07 25.81 18.05
CA GLY A 252 -3.78 25.73 19.34
C GLY A 252 -4.79 24.58 19.49
N GLN A 253 -4.73 23.56 18.64
CA GLN A 253 -5.61 22.39 18.63
C GLN A 253 -4.99 21.19 19.38
N VAL A 254 -4.80 21.33 20.69
CA VAL A 254 -4.08 20.37 21.53
C VAL A 254 -4.68 18.96 21.49
N ASP A 255 -6.01 18.82 21.59
CA ASP A 255 -6.67 17.50 21.57
C ASP A 255 -6.46 16.77 20.23
N LEU A 256 -6.47 17.53 19.12
CA LEU A 256 -6.24 16.98 17.79
C LEU A 256 -4.78 16.56 17.64
N ALA A 257 -3.85 17.40 18.11
CA ALA A 257 -2.43 17.12 18.12
C ALA A 257 -2.10 15.84 18.88
N MET A 258 -2.63 15.68 20.10
CA MET A 258 -2.43 14.48 20.92
C MET A 258 -2.86 13.21 20.18
N ARG A 259 -4.08 13.20 19.62
CA ARG A 259 -4.59 12.01 18.91
C ARG A 259 -3.77 11.67 17.67
N LEU A 260 -3.37 12.68 16.89
CA LEU A 260 -2.50 12.47 15.72
C LEU A 260 -1.11 11.95 16.14
N GLY A 261 -0.54 12.50 17.23
CA GLY A 261 0.72 12.04 17.80
C GLY A 261 0.66 10.60 18.27
N GLU A 262 -0.40 10.21 19.00
CA GLU A 262 -0.65 8.81 19.39
C GLU A 262 -0.73 7.88 18.18
N LYS A 263 -1.40 8.30 17.10
CA LYS A 263 -1.44 7.51 15.85
C LYS A 263 -0.08 7.36 15.21
N ALA A 264 0.68 8.45 15.10
CA ALA A 264 2.03 8.40 14.56
C ALA A 264 2.92 7.44 15.38
N GLN A 265 2.89 7.57 16.71
CA GLN A 265 3.65 6.70 17.62
C GLN A 265 3.31 5.22 17.43
N VAL A 266 2.02 4.88 17.39
CA VAL A 266 1.57 3.49 17.19
C VAL A 266 2.05 2.95 15.85
N LEU A 267 1.93 3.74 14.77
CA LEU A 267 2.34 3.31 13.43
C LEU A 267 3.87 3.13 13.33
N PHE A 268 4.67 4.08 13.85
CA PHE A 268 6.12 3.91 13.91
C PHE A 268 6.52 2.70 14.75
N GLY A 269 5.81 2.44 15.85
CA GLY A 269 6.01 1.25 16.68
C GLY A 269 5.71 -0.06 15.95
N GLN A 270 4.62 -0.12 15.19
CA GLN A 270 4.29 -1.27 14.34
C GLN A 270 5.34 -1.51 13.25
N LEU A 271 5.98 -0.45 12.77
CA LEU A 271 7.04 -0.46 11.76
C LEU A 271 8.44 -0.63 12.35
N GLY A 272 8.59 -0.83 13.67
CA GLY A 272 9.91 -0.94 14.32
C GLY A 272 10.81 0.30 14.15
N MET A 273 10.25 1.44 13.74
CA MET A 273 10.97 2.67 13.39
C MET A 273 11.14 3.60 14.61
N TRP A 274 11.55 3.01 15.75
CA TRP A 274 11.68 3.75 17.01
C TRP A 274 12.75 4.85 16.97
N ARG A 275 13.79 4.67 16.16
CA ARG A 275 14.83 5.68 15.98
C ARG A 275 14.30 6.92 15.28
N GLN A 276 13.52 6.73 14.21
CA GLN A 276 12.88 7.82 13.48
C GLN A 276 11.90 8.55 14.39
N TRP A 277 11.08 7.80 15.14
CA TRP A 277 10.20 8.37 16.16
C TRP A 277 10.98 9.21 17.18
N GLN A 278 12.05 8.68 17.76
CA GLN A 278 12.88 9.42 18.75
C GLN A 278 13.54 10.67 18.17
N ASN A 279 14.06 10.61 16.95
CA ASN A 279 14.65 11.79 16.29
C ASN A 279 13.60 12.89 16.09
N LEU A 280 12.40 12.50 15.65
CA LEU A 280 11.27 13.40 15.44
C LEU A 280 10.77 14.02 16.75
N GLU A 281 10.62 13.22 17.82
CA GLU A 281 10.26 13.69 19.16
C GLU A 281 11.34 14.57 19.81
N SER A 282 12.62 14.27 19.62
CA SER A 282 13.69 15.11 20.16
C SER A 282 13.71 16.51 19.53
N GLN A 283 13.38 16.61 18.24
CA GLN A 283 13.20 17.90 17.55
C GLN A 283 12.01 18.68 18.14
N LEU A 284 10.96 18.00 18.60
CA LEU A 284 9.82 18.59 19.29
C LEU A 284 10.13 19.09 20.70
N GLU A 285 10.83 18.29 21.49
CA GLU A 285 11.20 18.67 22.87
C GLU A 285 12.01 19.97 22.85
N GLN A 286 12.97 20.09 21.92
CA GLN A 286 13.72 21.33 21.69
C GLN A 286 12.82 22.54 21.37
N TRP A 287 11.75 22.33 20.60
CA TRP A 287 10.77 23.37 20.30
C TRP A 287 9.89 23.74 21.50
N SER A 288 9.55 22.78 22.36
CA SER A 288 8.76 23.03 23.55
C SER A 288 9.54 23.76 24.65
N GLU A 289 10.87 23.58 24.70
CA GLU A 289 11.77 24.25 25.63
C GLU A 289 12.11 25.67 25.17
N GLU A 290 12.23 25.89 23.85
CA GLU A 290 12.36 27.21 23.23
C GLU A 290 11.17 27.50 22.30
N PRO A 291 9.95 27.72 22.86
CA PRO A 291 8.78 27.95 22.05
C PRO A 291 8.99 29.20 21.20
N GLN A 292 9.11 28.98 19.90
CA GLN A 292 8.95 30.06 18.93
C GLN A 292 7.59 30.69 19.23
N GLN A 293 7.53 32.02 19.29
CA GLN A 293 6.27 32.69 19.59
C GLN A 293 5.21 32.16 18.60
N PRO A 294 4.06 31.64 19.07
CA PRO A 294 2.95 31.37 18.17
C PRO A 294 2.74 32.64 17.34
N LEU A 295 2.73 32.50 16.02
CA LEU A 295 2.60 33.59 15.08
C LEU A 295 1.19 34.18 15.20
N TYR A 296 0.89 34.89 16.28
CA TYR A 296 -0.36 35.61 16.45
C TYR A 296 -0.39 36.76 15.43
N GLY A 297 -1.15 36.61 14.35
CA GLY A 297 -1.35 37.71 13.40
C GLY A 297 -1.74 37.32 11.97
N GLU A 298 -1.57 36.07 11.56
CA GLU A 298 -2.08 35.60 10.26
C GLU A 298 -3.45 34.95 10.41
N ASP A 299 -4.32 35.15 9.42
CA ASP A 299 -5.65 34.54 9.37
C ASP A 299 -5.50 33.05 9.02
N TYR A 300 -5.33 32.20 10.03
CA TYR A 300 -5.21 30.74 9.89
C TYR A 300 -6.53 30.03 9.60
N SER A 301 -7.57 30.76 9.18
CA SER A 301 -8.80 30.16 8.62
C SER A 301 -8.55 29.25 7.41
N LEU A 302 -7.33 29.26 6.87
CA LEU A 302 -6.85 28.42 5.76
C LEU A 302 -6.48 26.98 6.16
N VAL A 303 -6.21 26.66 7.43
CA VAL A 303 -6.04 25.25 7.82
C VAL A 303 -7.41 24.61 7.84
N SER A 304 -7.68 23.67 6.94
CA SER A 304 -8.89 22.87 7.05
C SER A 304 -8.77 21.86 8.20
N LEU A 305 -8.90 22.34 9.44
CA LEU A 305 -8.97 21.50 10.64
C LEU A 305 -10.03 20.42 10.50
N ASP A 306 -11.08 20.74 9.76
CA ASP A 306 -12.12 19.81 9.37
C ASP A 306 -11.55 18.65 8.53
N ARG A 307 -10.75 18.91 7.48
CA ARG A 307 -10.05 17.85 6.71
C ARG A 307 -9.11 17.02 7.57
N ILE A 308 -8.35 17.63 8.48
CA ILE A 308 -7.45 16.91 9.39
C ILE A 308 -8.25 15.97 10.31
N ARG A 309 -9.36 16.45 10.87
CA ARG A 309 -10.26 15.63 11.69
C ARG A 309 -10.88 14.51 10.88
N HIS A 310 -11.37 14.79 9.68
CA HIS A 310 -11.94 13.77 8.79
C HIS A 310 -10.90 12.69 8.44
N PHE A 311 -9.67 13.08 8.12
CA PHE A 311 -8.57 12.14 7.89
C PHE A 311 -8.31 11.25 9.12
N LEU A 312 -8.19 11.85 10.31
CA LEU A 312 -7.95 11.10 11.54
C LEU A 312 -9.08 10.09 11.83
N VAL A 313 -10.34 10.51 11.71
CA VAL A 313 -11.48 9.62 11.96
C VAL A 313 -11.56 8.53 10.88
N GLY A 314 -11.28 8.84 9.62
CA GLY A 314 -11.19 7.84 8.54
C GLY A 314 -10.09 6.81 8.79
N LEU A 315 -8.92 7.23 9.25
CA LEU A 315 -7.84 6.34 9.66
C LEU A 315 -8.25 5.45 10.83
N GLU A 316 -8.90 6.01 11.85
CA GLU A 316 -9.43 5.23 12.98
C GLU A 316 -10.45 4.18 12.51
N ALA A 317 -11.35 4.55 11.60
CA ALA A 317 -12.32 3.64 11.02
C ALA A 317 -11.65 2.47 10.27
N LEU A 318 -10.60 2.73 9.49
CA LEU A 318 -9.83 1.69 8.81
C LEU A 318 -9.10 0.77 9.81
N ASN A 319 -8.41 1.34 10.80
CA ASN A 319 -7.68 0.56 11.81
C ASN A 319 -8.61 -0.30 12.67
N LEU A 320 -9.82 0.16 12.96
CA LEU A 320 -10.81 -0.62 13.72
C LEU A 320 -11.22 -1.90 12.99
N GLN A 321 -11.24 -1.89 11.66
CA GLN A 321 -11.58 -3.08 10.87
C GLN A 321 -10.50 -4.18 10.98
N GLU A 322 -9.22 -3.82 11.23
CA GLU A 322 -8.15 -4.80 11.47
C GLU A 322 -8.41 -5.67 12.72
N LEU A 323 -9.24 -5.22 13.65
CA LEU A 323 -9.64 -6.00 14.84
C LEU A 323 -10.49 -7.23 14.50
N ASN A 324 -11.16 -7.23 13.34
CA ASN A 324 -12.01 -8.34 12.90
C ASN A 324 -11.16 -9.55 12.45
N SER A 325 -10.04 -9.30 11.76
CA SER A 325 -9.09 -10.33 11.35
C SER A 325 -7.77 -9.71 10.89
N LYS A 326 -6.66 -10.43 11.13
CA LYS A 326 -5.32 -10.04 10.66
C LYS A 326 -5.21 -9.93 9.14
N LYS A 327 -6.12 -10.59 8.39
CA LYS A 327 -6.14 -10.56 6.92
C LYS A 327 -6.90 -9.36 6.34
N VAL A 328 -7.63 -8.60 7.16
CA VAL A 328 -8.48 -7.49 6.68
C VAL A 328 -7.65 -6.43 5.97
N SER A 329 -6.49 -6.02 6.53
CA SER A 329 -5.62 -5.04 5.86
C SER A 329 -5.26 -5.50 4.44
N SER A 330 -4.82 -6.75 4.28
CA SER A 330 -4.50 -7.33 2.97
C SER A 330 -5.73 -7.38 2.05
N LEU A 331 -6.90 -7.76 2.57
CA LEU A 331 -8.13 -7.78 1.80
C LEU A 331 -8.47 -6.39 1.26
N LEU A 332 -8.41 -5.35 2.09
CA LEU A 332 -8.75 -3.98 1.68
C LEU A 332 -7.81 -3.47 0.58
N ASP A 333 -6.52 -3.80 0.66
CA ASP A 333 -5.52 -3.45 -0.36
C ASP A 333 -5.80 -4.17 -1.68
N VAL A 334 -5.97 -5.50 -1.64
CA VAL A 334 -6.24 -6.33 -2.81
C VAL A 334 -7.56 -5.93 -3.47
N ARG A 335 -8.60 -5.68 -2.68
CA ARG A 335 -9.93 -5.24 -3.15
C ARG A 335 -9.87 -3.89 -3.84
N SER A 336 -9.17 -2.91 -3.26
CA SER A 336 -8.98 -1.59 -3.87
C SER A 336 -8.24 -1.69 -5.21
N TYR A 337 -7.21 -2.52 -5.26
CA TYR A 337 -6.42 -2.74 -6.46
C TYR A 337 -7.26 -3.40 -7.59
N TYR A 338 -8.04 -4.44 -7.27
CA TYR A 338 -8.91 -5.09 -8.26
C TYR A 338 -10.08 -4.21 -8.69
N VAL A 339 -10.56 -3.31 -7.82
CA VAL A 339 -11.52 -2.26 -8.20
C VAL A 339 -10.91 -1.38 -9.29
N GLN A 340 -9.67 -0.91 -9.15
CA GLN A 340 -9.04 -0.07 -10.17
C GLN A 340 -8.88 -0.82 -11.49
N LEU A 341 -8.35 -2.05 -11.44
CA LEU A 341 -8.16 -2.87 -12.64
C LEU A 341 -9.48 -3.10 -13.38
N PHE A 342 -10.53 -3.51 -12.66
CA PHE A 342 -11.81 -3.78 -13.28
C PHE A 342 -12.47 -2.50 -13.80
N SER A 343 -12.32 -1.38 -13.08
CA SER A 343 -12.84 -0.10 -13.53
C SER A 343 -12.18 0.38 -14.81
N ALA A 344 -10.88 0.11 -15.00
CA ALA A 344 -10.17 0.42 -16.23
C ALA A 344 -10.70 -0.41 -17.41
N GLU A 345 -10.95 -1.71 -17.23
CA GLU A 345 -11.59 -2.57 -18.25
C GLU A 345 -12.99 -2.09 -18.61
N LEU A 346 -13.74 -1.56 -17.64
CA LEU A 346 -15.09 -1.03 -17.84
C LEU A 346 -15.12 0.40 -18.38
N GLY A 347 -13.97 1.09 -18.45
CA GLY A 347 -13.87 2.49 -18.90
C GLY A 347 -14.59 3.47 -17.98
N LEU A 348 -14.57 3.25 -16.66
CA LEU A 348 -15.23 4.12 -15.69
C LEU A 348 -14.52 5.47 -15.57
N THR A 349 -15.27 6.49 -15.19
CA THR A 349 -14.73 7.83 -14.91
C THR A 349 -13.91 7.84 -13.63
N GLU A 350 -12.96 8.78 -13.51
CA GLU A 350 -12.13 8.95 -12.30
C GLU A 350 -12.98 9.07 -11.02
N LYS A 351 -14.10 9.78 -11.09
CA LYS A 351 -15.04 9.91 -9.97
C LYS A 351 -15.62 8.54 -9.57
N GLU A 352 -16.07 7.74 -10.53
CA GLU A 352 -16.64 6.41 -10.26
C GLU A 352 -15.60 5.46 -9.69
N VAL A 353 -14.36 5.53 -10.20
CA VAL A 353 -13.21 4.78 -9.67
C VAL A 353 -12.98 5.16 -8.21
N ASN A 354 -12.90 6.46 -7.89
CA ASN A 354 -12.70 6.95 -6.52
C ASN A 354 -13.86 6.55 -5.58
N ASP A 355 -15.11 6.65 -6.03
CA ASP A 355 -16.27 6.20 -5.26
C ASP A 355 -16.20 4.69 -4.96
N LEU A 356 -15.82 3.85 -5.94
CA LEU A 356 -15.63 2.41 -5.74
C LEU A 356 -14.47 2.08 -4.80
N ILE A 357 -13.34 2.78 -4.91
CA ILE A 357 -12.17 2.59 -4.04
C ILE A 357 -12.58 2.85 -2.59
N LEU A 358 -13.20 4.00 -2.32
CA LEU A 358 -13.66 4.36 -0.98
C LEU A 358 -14.70 3.36 -0.46
N ALA A 359 -15.68 3.00 -1.29
CA ALA A 359 -16.67 1.99 -0.91
C ALA A 359 -16.00 0.64 -0.58
N SER A 360 -14.99 0.23 -1.35
CA SER A 360 -14.30 -1.04 -1.15
C SER A 360 -13.57 -1.13 0.20
N ARG A 361 -13.09 0.01 0.70
CA ARG A 361 -12.36 0.14 1.96
C ARG A 361 -13.27 0.22 3.19
N PHE A 362 -14.51 0.65 3.00
CA PHE A 362 -15.49 0.83 4.08
C PHE A 362 -16.70 -0.09 3.99
N ALA A 363 -16.78 -0.98 3.00
CA ALA A 363 -17.90 -1.91 2.82
C ALA A 363 -18.22 -2.71 4.09
N ASP A 364 -17.16 -3.19 4.75
CA ASP A 364 -17.23 -4.00 5.96
C ASP A 364 -17.13 -3.18 7.25
N TYR A 365 -17.11 -1.84 7.18
CA TYR A 365 -16.94 -1.00 8.36
C TYR A 365 -18.08 -1.23 9.38
N GLY A 366 -19.29 -1.55 8.92
CA GLY A 366 -20.41 -1.89 9.79
C GLY A 366 -20.19 -3.12 10.67
N LEU A 367 -19.24 -4.01 10.33
CA LEU A 367 -18.90 -5.17 11.17
C LEU A 367 -18.34 -4.74 12.53
N THR A 368 -17.70 -3.57 12.62
CA THR A 368 -17.15 -3.08 13.90
C THR A 368 -18.23 -2.69 14.90
N ALA A 369 -19.50 -2.60 14.47
CA ALA A 369 -20.64 -2.34 15.33
C ALA A 369 -21.35 -3.63 15.80
N LEU A 370 -20.87 -4.81 15.38
CA LEU A 370 -21.41 -6.10 15.77
C LEU A 370 -20.54 -6.76 16.86
N GLU A 371 -21.13 -7.71 17.60
CA GLU A 371 -20.38 -8.52 18.55
C GLU A 371 -19.36 -9.41 17.81
N SER A 372 -18.15 -9.54 18.38
CA SER A 372 -17.05 -10.31 17.78
C SER A 372 -17.43 -11.75 17.45
N GLU A 373 -18.26 -12.39 18.28
CA GLU A 373 -18.72 -13.76 18.06
C GLU A 373 -19.63 -13.89 16.83
N VAL A 374 -20.40 -12.85 16.50
CA VAL A 374 -21.22 -12.78 15.28
C VAL A 374 -20.33 -12.59 14.06
N VAL A 375 -19.33 -11.73 14.15
CA VAL A 375 -18.39 -11.46 13.05
C VAL A 375 -17.53 -12.69 12.73
N MET A 376 -17.01 -13.38 13.76
CA MET A 376 -16.12 -14.53 13.58
C MET A 376 -16.85 -15.80 13.14
N ASN A 377 -18.11 -15.98 13.54
CA ASN A 377 -18.88 -17.17 13.17
C ASN A 377 -20.35 -16.80 12.87
N PRO A 378 -20.60 -16.09 11.75
CA PRO A 378 -21.92 -15.59 11.41
C PRO A 378 -22.93 -16.72 11.15
N THR A 379 -22.46 -17.90 10.72
CA THR A 379 -23.30 -19.06 10.41
C THR A 379 -23.60 -19.96 11.61
N ARG A 380 -23.15 -19.60 12.83
CA ARG A 380 -23.38 -20.41 14.04
C ARG A 380 -24.85 -20.60 14.40
N SER A 381 -25.69 -19.64 14.02
CA SER A 381 -27.14 -19.70 14.22
C SER A 381 -27.84 -18.77 13.24
N GLN A 382 -29.15 -19.00 13.01
CA GLN A 382 -29.95 -18.08 12.21
C GLN A 382 -29.92 -16.66 12.79
N VAL A 383 -29.98 -16.52 14.11
CA VAL A 383 -29.97 -15.20 14.80
C VAL A 383 -28.66 -14.45 14.54
N ALA A 384 -27.52 -15.15 14.64
CA ALA A 384 -26.22 -14.55 14.34
C ALA A 384 -26.15 -14.10 12.86
N PHE A 385 -26.68 -14.92 11.94
CA PHE A 385 -26.70 -14.56 10.52
C PHE A 385 -27.62 -13.37 10.23
N GLU A 386 -28.80 -13.29 10.87
CA GLU A 386 -29.67 -12.11 10.77
C GLU A 386 -28.96 -10.84 11.25
N GLN A 387 -28.24 -10.91 12.38
CA GLN A 387 -27.44 -9.79 12.88
C GLN A 387 -26.31 -9.41 11.91
N TYR A 388 -25.61 -10.40 11.36
CA TYR A 388 -24.53 -10.19 10.41
C TYR A 388 -25.03 -9.48 9.15
N LYS A 389 -26.20 -9.83 8.61
CA LYS A 389 -26.79 -9.20 7.41
C LYS A 389 -27.07 -7.70 7.55
N HIS A 390 -27.08 -7.14 8.76
CA HIS A 390 -27.28 -5.72 9.00
C HIS A 390 -26.00 -4.88 8.87
N HIS A 391 -24.81 -5.48 8.73
CA HIS A 391 -23.58 -4.70 8.63
C HIS A 391 -23.53 -3.73 7.43
N PRO A 392 -24.15 -3.97 6.25
CA PRO A 392 -24.17 -2.99 5.17
C PRO A 392 -24.93 -1.71 5.58
N SER A 393 -26.10 -1.86 6.22
CA SER A 393 -26.91 -0.71 6.66
C SER A 393 -26.29 0.03 7.85
N LEU A 394 -25.57 -0.67 8.74
CA LEU A 394 -24.73 -0.05 9.75
C LEU A 394 -23.57 0.73 9.11
N GLY A 395 -22.87 0.12 8.14
CA GLY A 395 -21.81 0.74 7.36
C GLY A 395 -22.24 2.05 6.72
N VAL A 396 -23.41 2.06 6.05
CA VAL A 396 -24.03 3.26 5.46
C VAL A 396 -24.18 4.40 6.48
N LYS A 397 -24.69 4.12 7.69
CA LYS A 397 -24.86 5.15 8.73
C LYS A 397 -23.51 5.70 9.19
N MET A 398 -22.53 4.81 9.34
CA MET A 398 -21.20 5.17 9.83
C MET A 398 -20.42 5.99 8.79
N VAL A 399 -20.40 5.60 7.51
CA VAL A 399 -19.69 6.36 6.47
C VAL A 399 -20.32 7.72 6.19
N LYS A 400 -21.64 7.87 6.36
CA LYS A 400 -22.30 9.18 6.27
C LYS A 400 -21.86 10.11 7.40
N ALA A 401 -21.61 9.57 8.59
CA ALA A 401 -21.03 10.35 9.69
C ALA A 401 -19.58 10.76 9.43
N LEU A 402 -18.87 10.07 8.52
CA LEU A 402 -17.53 10.44 8.02
C LEU A 402 -17.57 11.46 6.87
N GLY A 403 -18.77 11.90 6.43
CA GLY A 403 -18.93 12.82 5.31
C GLY A 403 -18.78 12.18 3.93
N LEU A 404 -18.82 10.83 3.82
CA LEU A 404 -18.78 10.17 2.51
C LEU A 404 -20.09 10.38 1.73
N SER A 405 -19.97 10.42 0.40
CA SER A 405 -21.07 10.72 -0.51
C SER A 405 -22.17 9.66 -0.50
N ASP A 406 -23.39 10.04 -0.90
CA ASP A 406 -24.50 9.09 -1.08
C ASP A 406 -24.18 8.01 -2.13
N ALA A 407 -23.33 8.31 -3.12
CA ALA A 407 -22.88 7.34 -4.11
C ALA A 407 -22.03 6.23 -3.47
N ILE A 408 -21.10 6.59 -2.59
CA ILE A 408 -20.30 5.62 -1.82
C ILE A 408 -21.20 4.79 -0.90
N ALA A 409 -22.12 5.47 -0.19
CA ALA A 409 -23.07 4.80 0.68
C ALA A 409 -23.97 3.81 -0.09
N GLU A 410 -24.40 4.14 -1.31
CA GLU A 410 -25.20 3.25 -2.15
C GLU A 410 -24.42 1.98 -2.58
N ILE A 411 -23.14 2.10 -2.93
CA ILE A 411 -22.29 0.94 -3.24
C ILE A 411 -22.19 0.03 -2.02
N ILE A 412 -21.93 0.60 -0.84
CA ILE A 412 -21.87 -0.14 0.43
C ILE A 412 -23.23 -0.78 0.76
N ALA A 413 -24.35 -0.10 0.54
CA ALA A 413 -25.67 -0.69 0.79
C ALA A 413 -25.93 -1.92 -0.11
N ASN A 414 -25.36 -1.92 -1.31
CA ASN A 414 -25.66 -2.90 -2.36
C ASN A 414 -24.64 -4.06 -2.45
N HIS A 415 -23.53 -4.05 -1.69
CA HIS A 415 -22.40 -4.96 -1.93
C HIS A 415 -22.68 -6.45 -1.64
N HIS A 416 -23.77 -6.76 -0.93
CA HIS A 416 -24.26 -8.12 -0.71
C HIS A 416 -25.59 -8.43 -1.42
N GLU A 417 -26.06 -7.51 -2.27
CA GLU A 417 -27.18 -7.79 -3.16
C GLU A 417 -26.74 -8.78 -4.25
N ASN A 418 -27.60 -9.74 -4.57
CA ASN A 418 -27.38 -10.71 -5.64
C ASN A 418 -28.23 -10.32 -6.84
N TYR A 419 -27.71 -10.51 -8.05
CA TYR A 419 -28.38 -10.09 -9.29
C TYR A 419 -29.82 -10.59 -9.46
N ASP A 420 -30.15 -11.77 -8.93
CA ASP A 420 -31.49 -12.37 -8.97
C ASP A 420 -32.46 -11.91 -7.85
N GLY A 421 -31.98 -11.12 -6.89
CA GLY A 421 -32.74 -10.65 -5.72
C GLY A 421 -32.63 -11.54 -4.49
N SER A 422 -31.80 -12.59 -4.49
CA SER A 422 -31.59 -13.47 -3.33
C SER A 422 -30.64 -12.90 -2.26
N GLY A 423 -30.05 -11.72 -2.51
CA GLY A 423 -29.11 -11.06 -1.63
C GLY A 423 -29.77 -10.30 -0.48
N TYR A 424 -28.97 -9.51 0.23
CA TYR A 424 -29.40 -8.73 1.40
C TYR A 424 -28.71 -7.37 1.44
N GLU A 425 -29.22 -6.36 2.15
CA GLU A 425 -30.40 -6.37 3.05
C GLU A 425 -31.72 -6.03 2.36
N MET A 426 -31.69 -5.34 1.23
CA MET A 426 -32.89 -4.82 0.55
C MET A 426 -33.49 -5.79 -0.46
N ALA A 427 -32.79 -6.87 -0.81
CA ALA A 427 -33.20 -7.88 -1.79
C ALA A 427 -33.51 -7.27 -3.17
N LYS A 428 -32.67 -6.31 -3.57
CA LYS A 428 -32.75 -5.63 -4.87
C LYS A 428 -32.40 -6.60 -5.99
N LYS A 429 -33.08 -6.47 -7.14
CA LYS A 429 -32.88 -7.36 -8.30
C LYS A 429 -32.40 -6.60 -9.54
N GLY A 430 -31.44 -7.17 -10.24
CA GLY A 430 -30.97 -6.69 -11.54
C GLY A 430 -30.56 -5.22 -11.49
N ASN A 431 -31.26 -4.37 -12.24
CA ASN A 431 -30.96 -2.94 -12.35
C ASN A 431 -31.44 -2.09 -11.16
N GLU A 432 -32.14 -2.67 -10.18
CA GLU A 432 -32.42 -1.99 -8.90
C GLU A 432 -31.15 -1.86 -8.05
N ILE A 433 -30.18 -2.76 -8.28
CA ILE A 433 -28.84 -2.67 -7.74
C ILE A 433 -28.06 -1.65 -8.57
N SER A 434 -27.49 -0.64 -7.92
CA SER A 434 -26.66 0.38 -8.60
C SER A 434 -25.60 -0.30 -9.47
N TYR A 435 -25.26 0.29 -10.61
CA TYR A 435 -24.24 -0.24 -11.51
C TYR A 435 -22.90 -0.48 -10.78
N LEU A 436 -22.42 0.50 -10.02
CA LEU A 436 -21.19 0.38 -9.22
C LEU A 436 -21.30 -0.67 -8.11
N GLY A 437 -22.48 -0.84 -7.48
CA GLY A 437 -22.73 -1.94 -6.54
C GLY A 437 -22.59 -3.33 -7.18
N ARG A 438 -23.05 -3.50 -8.43
CA ARG A 438 -22.88 -4.77 -9.17
C ARG A 438 -21.43 -5.02 -9.58
N VAL A 439 -20.69 -3.97 -9.94
CA VAL A 439 -19.24 -4.03 -10.18
C VAL A 439 -18.52 -4.46 -8.91
N PHE A 440 -18.83 -3.80 -7.79
CA PHE A 440 -18.19 -4.07 -6.51
C PHE A 440 -18.50 -5.47 -5.98
N ARG A 441 -19.73 -5.98 -6.16
CA ARG A 441 -20.13 -7.34 -5.79
C ARG A 441 -19.20 -8.42 -6.38
N ILE A 442 -18.76 -8.24 -7.62
CA ILE A 442 -17.84 -9.17 -8.31
C ILE A 442 -16.46 -9.12 -7.66
N VAL A 443 -15.89 -7.91 -7.50
CA VAL A 443 -14.55 -7.72 -6.91
C VAL A 443 -14.52 -8.19 -5.46
N ASP A 444 -15.55 -7.84 -4.68
CA ASP A 444 -15.68 -8.23 -3.28
C ASP A 444 -15.71 -9.74 -3.10
N TYR A 445 -16.52 -10.45 -3.89
CA TYR A 445 -16.59 -11.91 -3.84
C TYR A 445 -15.27 -12.56 -4.24
N TYR A 446 -14.67 -12.09 -5.34
CA TYR A 446 -13.43 -12.63 -5.86
C TYR A 446 -12.29 -12.49 -4.85
N THR A 447 -12.11 -11.29 -4.30
CA THR A 447 -11.01 -10.98 -3.38
C THR A 447 -11.20 -11.62 -2.00
N ASN A 448 -12.43 -11.70 -1.47
CA ASN A 448 -12.71 -12.48 -0.27
C ASN A 448 -12.36 -13.96 -0.47
N GLY A 449 -12.79 -14.56 -1.59
CA GLY A 449 -12.53 -15.97 -1.87
C GLY A 449 -11.04 -16.31 -1.91
N VAL A 450 -10.22 -15.43 -2.50
CA VAL A 450 -8.78 -15.68 -2.63
C VAL A 450 -8.01 -15.29 -1.35
N VAL A 451 -8.33 -14.16 -0.72
CA VAL A 451 -7.56 -13.61 0.40
C VAL A 451 -8.03 -14.15 1.75
N MET A 452 -9.35 -14.18 1.99
CA MET A 452 -9.90 -14.60 3.28
C MET A 452 -10.00 -16.12 3.38
N ASP A 453 -10.54 -16.76 2.35
CA ASP A 453 -10.77 -18.21 2.32
C ASP A 453 -9.55 -19.03 1.85
N ASP A 454 -8.46 -18.38 1.44
CA ASP A 454 -7.24 -18.99 0.89
C ASP A 454 -7.48 -19.92 -0.33
N ARG A 455 -8.53 -19.65 -1.13
CA ARG A 455 -8.81 -20.42 -2.36
C ARG A 455 -7.93 -19.94 -3.51
N SER A 456 -7.61 -20.86 -4.43
CA SER A 456 -6.89 -20.50 -5.65
C SER A 456 -7.74 -19.62 -6.58
N HIS A 457 -7.09 -18.82 -7.42
CA HIS A 457 -7.78 -18.03 -8.45
C HIS A 457 -8.72 -18.90 -9.30
N PHE A 458 -8.30 -20.11 -9.67
CA PHE A 458 -9.09 -21.02 -10.51
C PHE A 458 -10.38 -21.47 -9.84
N GLU A 459 -10.32 -21.90 -8.58
CA GLU A 459 -11.49 -22.32 -7.82
C GLU A 459 -12.49 -21.18 -7.66
N VAL A 460 -12.02 -19.97 -7.38
CA VAL A 460 -12.90 -18.80 -7.22
C VAL A 460 -13.54 -18.41 -8.56
N MET A 461 -12.79 -18.40 -9.67
CA MET A 461 -13.34 -18.07 -10.99
C MET A 461 -14.38 -19.10 -11.46
N GLU A 462 -14.11 -20.40 -11.28
CA GLU A 462 -15.07 -21.46 -11.60
C GLU A 462 -16.36 -21.31 -10.78
N ASP A 463 -16.22 -21.08 -9.47
CA ASP A 463 -17.33 -20.87 -8.57
C ASP A 463 -18.14 -19.62 -8.94
N MET A 464 -17.48 -18.52 -9.30
CA MET A 464 -18.15 -17.30 -9.76
C MET A 464 -18.90 -17.53 -11.06
N PHE A 465 -18.30 -18.23 -12.02
CA PHE A 465 -18.93 -18.53 -13.31
C PHE A 465 -20.17 -19.41 -13.14
N SER A 466 -20.15 -20.37 -12.19
CA SER A 466 -21.33 -21.18 -11.86
C SER A 466 -22.51 -20.37 -11.32
N LYS A 467 -22.25 -19.16 -10.80
CA LYS A 467 -23.22 -18.22 -10.23
C LYS A 467 -23.55 -17.04 -11.16
N ARG A 468 -23.17 -17.15 -12.44
CA ARG A 468 -23.46 -16.15 -13.47
C ARG A 468 -24.97 -15.99 -13.69
N GLY A 469 -25.48 -14.76 -13.59
CA GLY A 469 -26.90 -14.45 -13.77
C GLY A 469 -27.78 -14.72 -12.55
N THR A 470 -27.23 -15.29 -11.46
CA THR A 470 -27.90 -15.42 -10.17
C THR A 470 -27.29 -14.47 -9.15
N VAL A 471 -26.03 -14.68 -8.77
CA VAL A 471 -25.31 -13.79 -7.85
C VAL A 471 -24.76 -12.58 -8.60
N PHE A 472 -24.17 -12.81 -9.77
CA PHE A 472 -23.45 -11.77 -10.51
C PHE A 472 -24.21 -11.32 -11.76
N ASP A 473 -24.10 -10.03 -12.08
CA ASP A 473 -24.49 -9.53 -13.38
C ASP A 473 -23.72 -10.28 -14.48
N PRO A 474 -24.41 -10.93 -15.43
CA PRO A 474 -23.75 -11.77 -16.42
C PRO A 474 -22.83 -10.99 -17.36
N VAL A 475 -23.15 -9.74 -17.69
CA VAL A 475 -22.34 -8.92 -18.59
C VAL A 475 -21.06 -8.47 -17.88
N LEU A 476 -21.19 -8.03 -16.62
CA LEU A 476 -20.04 -7.61 -15.83
C LEU A 476 -19.12 -8.78 -15.50
N LEU A 477 -19.66 -9.95 -15.17
CA LEU A 477 -18.84 -11.14 -14.89
C LEU A 477 -18.09 -11.61 -16.15
N ASP A 478 -18.69 -11.53 -17.33
CA ASP A 478 -17.99 -11.85 -18.57
C ASP A 478 -16.81 -10.90 -18.82
N SER A 479 -16.99 -9.59 -18.61
CA SER A 479 -15.90 -8.61 -18.67
C SER A 479 -14.80 -8.90 -17.63
N PHE A 480 -15.19 -9.24 -16.40
CA PHE A 480 -14.23 -9.62 -15.34
C PHE A 480 -13.46 -10.89 -15.70
N THR A 481 -14.10 -11.86 -16.36
CA THR A 481 -13.44 -13.10 -16.76
C THR A 481 -12.51 -12.84 -17.96
N LYS A 482 -12.91 -11.97 -18.89
CA LYS A 482 -12.13 -11.58 -20.06
C LYS A 482 -10.75 -11.02 -19.69
N MET A 483 -10.64 -10.18 -18.66
CA MET A 483 -9.32 -9.65 -18.26
C MET A 483 -8.34 -10.77 -17.86
N HIS A 484 -8.84 -11.90 -17.36
CA HIS A 484 -8.03 -13.03 -16.88
C HIS A 484 -7.66 -14.02 -17.99
N TYR A 485 -8.13 -13.82 -19.22
CA TYR A 485 -7.73 -14.65 -20.35
C TYR A 485 -6.50 -14.07 -21.06
N VAL A 486 -5.51 -14.92 -21.22
CA VAL A 486 -4.32 -14.65 -22.00
C VAL A 486 -4.34 -15.50 -23.25
N GLU A 487 -4.48 -14.86 -24.41
CA GLU A 487 -4.23 -15.48 -25.73
C GLU A 487 -2.77 -15.88 -25.91
#